data_AF-A0AAN5KQI3-F1
#
_entry.id   AF-A0AAN5KQI3-F1
#
_cell.length_a   1.000
_cell.length_b   1.000
_cell.length_c   1.000
_cell.angle_alpha   90.00
_cell.angle_beta   90.00
_cell.angle_gamma   90.00
#
_symmetry.space_group_name_H-M   'P 1'
#
loop_
_entity.id
_entity.type
_entity.pdbx_description
1 polymer ?
#
loop_
_entity_poly.entity_id
_entity_poly.type
_entity_poly.pdbx_seq_one_letter_code
_entity_poly.pdbx_strand_id
1 'polypeptide(L)'
;TVLRNEKIRMHSGTDKVDFSDIEKLEKQIQVIDTKLADAYLLEVTKQVSDLGNAKPKNQTELKAKIAKFFDTTADIEALRNERIKKHGSSKDPLDLSDLDKLSGNLQHVNQTLVSSLINTIRVSINQMEAKTFHMQEKEIQQNFELLAKLEKSLDKSKASEKLREDIPKLNDLLLAKQKAYPQMVQLQLKSEVFVTQLREVCQANHDDLDKTRNARLRELDRLDREAGITRMMGNLLWGITNKVGLTTDERLEIRTKQQSLARFKNELFNDKIDTDQLILNLAKKRPAELQEGLGISADNAMDLHLLLTELAGKTTSPDELEERMKAIDDLSTKIGREPEHLKFVMVEEDESNKKTMGF
;
A
#
# COMPACT_ATOMS: atom_id res chain seq x y z
N THR A 1 -45.57 -43.63 11.93
CA THR A 1 -46.98 -43.54 11.44
C THR A 1 -47.18 -44.10 10.05
N VAL A 2 -46.37 -43.72 9.05
CA VAL A 2 -46.52 -44.23 7.67
C VAL A 2 -46.36 -45.75 7.57
N LEU A 3 -45.30 -46.32 8.17
CA LEU A 3 -45.07 -47.78 8.16
C LEU A 3 -46.22 -48.56 8.84
N ARG A 4 -46.74 -48.05 9.96
CA ARG A 4 -47.87 -48.65 10.68
C ARG A 4 -49.15 -48.61 9.84
N ASN A 5 -49.45 -47.48 9.20
CA ASN A 5 -50.62 -47.34 8.33
C ASN A 5 -50.53 -48.26 7.09
N GLU A 6 -49.32 -48.39 6.53
CA GLU A 6 -49.08 -49.25 5.38
C GLU A 6 -49.23 -50.74 5.74
N LYS A 7 -48.74 -51.15 6.92
CA LYS A 7 -48.93 -52.53 7.40
C LYS A 7 -50.39 -52.86 7.70
N ILE A 8 -51.15 -51.91 8.24
CA ILE A 8 -52.60 -52.06 8.40
C ILE A 8 -53.29 -52.23 7.04
N ARG A 9 -52.89 -51.45 6.03
CA ARG A 9 -53.44 -51.51 4.68
C ARG A 9 -53.18 -52.86 3.98
N MET A 10 -52.03 -53.46 4.22
CA MET A 10 -51.63 -54.74 3.60
C MET A 10 -52.17 -55.98 4.35
N HIS A 11 -52.76 -55.80 5.54
CA HIS A 11 -53.28 -56.91 6.32
C HIS A 11 -54.69 -57.31 5.85
N SER A 12 -54.84 -58.53 5.34
CA SER A 12 -56.10 -59.05 4.78
C SER A 12 -56.83 -60.04 5.70
N GLY A 13 -56.28 -60.34 6.88
CA GLY A 13 -56.86 -61.27 7.86
C GLY A 13 -57.67 -60.59 8.97
N THR A 14 -58.42 -61.39 9.73
CA THR A 14 -59.18 -60.93 10.91
C THR A 14 -58.36 -60.87 12.20
N ASP A 15 -57.14 -61.40 12.17
CA ASP A 15 -56.24 -61.45 13.32
C ASP A 15 -55.63 -60.08 13.63
N LYS A 16 -55.21 -59.87 14.88
CA LYS A 16 -54.59 -58.62 15.32
C LYS A 16 -53.26 -58.38 14.58
N VAL A 17 -53.10 -57.19 13.99
CA VAL A 17 -51.85 -56.80 13.31
C VAL A 17 -50.70 -56.72 14.32
N ASP A 18 -49.65 -57.50 14.11
CA ASP A 18 -48.40 -57.39 14.87
C ASP A 18 -47.56 -56.21 14.32
N PHE A 19 -47.05 -55.35 15.21
CA PHE A 19 -46.18 -54.23 14.86
C PHE A 19 -44.75 -54.38 15.39
N SER A 20 -44.38 -55.53 15.95
CA SER A 20 -43.09 -55.76 16.59
C SER A 20 -41.87 -55.47 15.69
N ASP A 21 -41.97 -55.82 14.41
CA ASP A 21 -41.01 -55.52 13.35
C ASP A 21 -40.90 -54.02 13.04
N ILE A 22 -42.03 -53.33 12.92
CA ILE A 22 -42.09 -51.89 12.70
C ILE A 22 -41.54 -51.14 13.90
N GLU A 23 -41.86 -51.57 15.12
CA GLU A 23 -41.30 -50.99 16.34
C GLU A 23 -39.78 -51.16 16.40
N LYS A 24 -39.26 -52.32 15.96
CA LYS A 24 -37.82 -52.55 15.87
C LYS A 24 -37.17 -51.62 14.85
N LEU A 25 -37.78 -51.44 13.68
CA LEU A 25 -37.30 -50.52 12.64
C LEU A 25 -37.38 -49.05 13.09
N GLU A 26 -38.49 -48.63 13.71
CA GLU A 26 -38.67 -47.28 14.26
C GLU A 26 -37.57 -47.00 15.32
N LYS A 27 -37.28 -47.96 16.20
CA LYS A 27 -36.17 -47.86 17.18
C LYS A 27 -34.79 -47.78 16.51
N GLN A 28 -34.54 -48.58 15.47
CA GLN A 28 -33.26 -48.54 14.74
C GLN A 28 -33.06 -47.21 14.02
N ILE A 29 -34.11 -46.68 13.38
CA ILE A 29 -34.09 -45.35 12.75
C ILE A 29 -33.78 -44.29 13.79
N GLN A 30 -34.45 -44.33 14.96
CA GLN A 30 -34.19 -43.38 16.04
C GLN A 30 -32.74 -43.41 16.53
N VAL A 31 -32.13 -44.60 16.63
CA VAL A 31 -30.71 -44.75 16.99
C VAL A 31 -29.80 -44.16 15.91
N ILE A 32 -30.07 -44.42 14.63
CA ILE A 32 -29.29 -43.90 13.51
C ILE A 32 -29.41 -42.37 13.45
N ASP A 33 -30.61 -41.83 13.57
CA ASP A 33 -30.89 -40.39 13.58
C ASP A 33 -30.16 -39.68 14.72
N THR A 34 -30.09 -40.30 15.90
CA THR A 34 -29.34 -39.76 17.04
C THR A 34 -27.84 -39.73 16.75
N LYS A 35 -27.28 -40.83 16.24
CA LYS A 35 -25.85 -40.89 15.86
C LYS A 35 -25.49 -39.88 14.78
N LEU A 36 -26.37 -39.65 13.82
CA LEU A 36 -26.16 -38.67 12.77
C LEU A 36 -26.14 -37.24 13.33
N ALA A 37 -27.07 -36.92 14.25
CA ALA A 37 -27.09 -35.63 14.93
C ALA A 37 -25.83 -35.39 15.76
N ASP A 38 -25.35 -36.41 16.50
CA ASP A 38 -24.11 -36.31 17.29
C ASP A 38 -22.88 -36.12 16.39
N ALA A 39 -22.81 -36.84 15.27
CA ALA A 39 -21.73 -36.69 14.30
C ALA A 39 -21.72 -35.29 13.66
N TYR A 40 -22.89 -34.75 13.34
CA TYR A 40 -23.00 -33.41 12.77
C TYR A 40 -22.64 -32.33 13.79
N LEU A 41 -23.07 -32.46 15.05
CA LEU A 41 -22.64 -31.59 16.15
C LEU A 41 -21.11 -31.59 16.33
N LEU A 42 -20.48 -32.76 16.25
CA LEU A 42 -19.03 -32.90 16.35
C LEU A 42 -18.33 -32.15 15.21
N GLU A 43 -18.83 -32.28 13.98
CA GLU A 43 -18.28 -31.58 12.82
C GLU A 43 -18.42 -30.06 12.96
N VAL A 44 -19.61 -29.57 13.35
CA VAL A 44 -19.84 -28.13 13.61
C VAL A 44 -18.92 -27.62 14.73
N THR A 45 -18.72 -28.40 15.79
CA THR A 45 -17.79 -28.07 16.88
C THR A 45 -16.36 -27.89 16.35
N LYS A 46 -15.92 -28.77 15.45
CA LYS A 46 -14.61 -28.67 14.80
C LYS A 46 -14.51 -27.42 13.93
N GLN A 47 -15.53 -27.12 13.12
CA GLN A 47 -15.57 -25.90 12.31
C GLN A 47 -15.45 -24.63 13.15
N VAL A 48 -16.17 -24.54 14.28
CA VAL A 48 -16.06 -23.41 15.22
C VAL A 48 -14.65 -23.28 15.77
N SER A 49 -14.01 -24.39 16.15
CA SER A 49 -12.63 -24.39 16.62
C SER A 49 -11.64 -23.92 15.54
N ASP A 50 -11.78 -24.40 14.31
CA ASP A 50 -10.93 -24.00 13.17
C ASP A 50 -11.11 -22.51 12.83
N LEU A 51 -12.34 -22.01 12.94
CA LEU A 51 -12.67 -20.59 12.85
C LEU A 51 -12.06 -19.76 14.00
N GLY A 52 -11.80 -20.34 15.17
CA GLY A 52 -11.09 -19.65 16.26
C GLY A 52 -9.58 -19.52 16.01
N ASN A 53 -8.95 -20.55 15.47
CA ASN A 53 -7.49 -20.70 15.54
C ASN A 53 -6.69 -19.97 14.43
N ALA A 54 -7.26 -19.80 13.24
CA ALA A 54 -6.49 -19.31 12.09
C ALA A 54 -6.60 -17.78 11.89
N LYS A 55 -5.56 -16.99 12.21
CA LYS A 55 -5.56 -15.55 11.84
C LYS A 55 -5.43 -15.40 10.31
N PRO A 56 -6.32 -14.64 9.63
CA PRO A 56 -6.19 -14.44 8.18
C PRO A 56 -4.94 -13.62 7.87
N LYS A 57 -4.19 -14.03 6.83
CA LYS A 57 -2.95 -13.36 6.40
C LYS A 57 -3.18 -12.22 5.42
N ASN A 58 -4.29 -12.26 4.69
CA ASN A 58 -4.65 -11.30 3.65
C ASN A 58 -6.17 -11.12 3.58
N GLN A 59 -6.61 -10.15 2.78
CA GLN A 59 -8.03 -9.80 2.64
C GLN A 59 -8.87 -10.95 2.05
N THR A 60 -8.30 -11.74 1.12
CA THR A 60 -8.99 -12.89 0.52
C THR A 60 -9.30 -13.96 1.56
N GLU A 61 -8.31 -14.30 2.39
CA GLU A 61 -8.48 -15.23 3.51
C GLU A 61 -9.48 -14.69 4.55
N LEU A 62 -9.45 -13.38 4.85
CA LEU A 62 -10.43 -12.76 5.75
C LEU A 62 -11.86 -12.90 5.19
N LYS A 63 -12.08 -12.59 3.91
CA LYS A 63 -13.39 -12.74 3.25
C LYS A 63 -13.88 -14.19 3.26
N ALA A 64 -12.99 -15.14 2.96
CA ALA A 64 -13.33 -16.57 3.00
C ALA A 64 -13.69 -17.03 4.42
N LYS A 65 -12.98 -16.53 5.43
CA LYS A 65 -13.27 -16.84 6.84
C LYS A 65 -14.60 -16.24 7.30
N ILE A 66 -14.94 -15.04 6.84
CA ILE A 66 -16.26 -14.43 7.08
C ILE A 66 -17.39 -15.26 6.44
N ALA A 67 -17.20 -15.75 5.21
CA ALA A 67 -18.19 -16.63 4.57
C ALA A 67 -18.41 -17.90 5.41
N LYS A 68 -17.33 -18.59 5.79
CA LYS A 68 -17.38 -19.77 6.66
C LYS A 68 -18.03 -19.49 8.01
N PHE A 69 -17.81 -18.30 8.59
CA PHE A 69 -18.49 -17.90 9.83
C PHE A 69 -20.01 -17.88 9.65
N PHE A 70 -20.52 -17.34 8.54
CA PHE A 70 -21.96 -17.32 8.27
C PHE A 70 -22.51 -18.73 8.01
N ASP A 71 -21.77 -19.57 7.28
CA ASP A 71 -22.15 -20.97 7.03
C ASP A 71 -22.25 -21.74 8.35
N THR A 72 -21.21 -21.68 9.20
CA THR A 72 -21.20 -22.36 10.51
C THR A 72 -22.26 -21.79 11.47
N THR A 73 -22.60 -20.51 11.37
CA THR A 73 -23.73 -19.93 12.12
C THR A 73 -25.06 -20.54 11.66
N ALA A 74 -25.25 -20.70 10.35
CA ALA A 74 -26.46 -21.33 9.80
C ALA A 74 -26.56 -22.82 10.18
N ASP A 75 -25.44 -23.54 10.21
CA ASP A 75 -25.39 -24.95 10.62
C ASP A 75 -25.82 -25.13 12.09
N ILE A 76 -25.36 -24.26 13.01
CA ILE A 76 -25.81 -24.29 14.41
C ILE A 76 -27.30 -24.00 14.52
N GLU A 77 -27.81 -23.04 13.75
CA GLU A 77 -29.24 -22.69 13.76
C GLU A 77 -30.09 -23.85 13.19
N ALA A 78 -29.59 -24.57 12.18
CA ALA A 78 -30.24 -25.77 11.65
C ALA A 78 -30.32 -26.87 12.72
N LEU A 79 -29.21 -27.14 13.43
CA LEU A 79 -29.17 -28.09 14.56
C LEU A 79 -30.15 -27.70 15.67
N ARG A 80 -30.22 -26.41 16.02
CA ARG A 80 -31.16 -25.89 17.02
C ARG A 80 -32.60 -26.14 16.61
N ASN A 81 -32.96 -25.78 15.38
CA ASN A 81 -34.31 -25.96 14.84
C ASN A 81 -34.70 -27.44 14.72
N GLU A 82 -33.76 -28.32 14.38
CA GLU A 82 -33.99 -29.77 14.35
C GLU A 82 -34.29 -30.32 15.75
N ARG A 83 -33.54 -29.90 16.77
CA ARG A 83 -33.80 -30.31 18.17
C ARG A 83 -35.13 -29.81 18.68
N ILE A 84 -35.49 -28.55 18.39
CA ILE A 84 -36.81 -27.99 18.72
C ILE A 84 -37.92 -28.82 18.06
N LYS A 85 -37.76 -29.15 16.77
CA LYS A 85 -38.73 -29.97 16.03
C LYS A 85 -38.86 -31.39 16.60
N LYS A 86 -37.74 -32.03 16.97
CA LYS A 86 -37.72 -33.37 17.58
C LYS A 86 -38.33 -33.38 18.99
N HIS A 87 -38.14 -32.30 19.75
CA HIS A 87 -38.70 -32.14 21.10
C HIS A 87 -40.22 -31.99 21.07
N GLY A 88 -40.76 -31.25 20.09
CA GLY A 88 -42.18 -31.24 19.76
C GLY A 88 -43.08 -30.87 20.94
N SER A 89 -43.92 -31.81 21.38
CA SER A 89 -44.86 -31.64 22.50
C SER A 89 -44.37 -32.27 23.81
N SER A 90 -43.08 -32.60 23.90
CA SER A 90 -42.51 -33.15 25.13
C SER A 90 -42.66 -32.17 26.30
N LYS A 91 -42.93 -32.72 27.49
CA LYS A 91 -43.01 -31.94 28.74
C LYS A 91 -41.65 -31.76 29.41
N ASP A 92 -40.64 -32.50 28.98
CA ASP A 92 -39.30 -32.40 29.52
C ASP A 92 -38.62 -31.10 29.08
N PRO A 93 -37.72 -30.51 29.87
CA PRO A 93 -36.94 -29.35 29.41
C PRO A 93 -36.11 -29.69 28.17
N LEU A 94 -36.08 -28.79 27.18
CA LEU A 94 -35.23 -28.92 26.00
C LEU A 94 -33.81 -28.47 26.33
N ASP A 95 -32.83 -29.36 26.18
CA ASP A 95 -31.41 -29.04 26.35
C ASP A 95 -30.78 -28.52 25.04
N LEU A 96 -30.26 -27.30 25.09
CA LEU A 96 -29.52 -26.62 24.02
C LEU A 96 -28.15 -26.11 24.50
N SER A 97 -27.69 -26.55 25.68
CA SER A 97 -26.53 -25.99 26.37
C SER A 97 -25.23 -26.08 25.57
N ASP A 98 -25.04 -27.17 24.83
CA ASP A 98 -23.93 -27.36 23.90
C ASP A 98 -23.98 -26.40 22.70
N LEU A 99 -25.16 -26.21 22.10
CA LEU A 99 -25.39 -25.25 21.01
C LEU A 99 -25.22 -23.81 21.49
N ASP A 100 -25.71 -23.49 22.69
CA ASP A 100 -25.51 -22.18 23.33
C ASP A 100 -24.02 -21.91 23.57
N LYS A 101 -23.25 -22.92 23.99
CA LYS A 101 -21.79 -22.84 24.13
C LYS A 101 -21.09 -22.62 22.78
N LEU A 102 -21.52 -23.32 21.73
CA LEU A 102 -20.98 -23.10 20.37
C LEU A 102 -21.31 -21.71 19.85
N SER A 103 -22.53 -21.22 20.05
CA SER A 103 -22.93 -19.85 19.71
C SER A 103 -22.09 -18.81 20.48
N GLY A 104 -21.82 -19.05 21.77
CA GLY A 104 -20.94 -18.20 22.57
C GLY A 104 -19.50 -18.15 22.03
N ASN A 105 -18.95 -19.29 21.62
CA ASN A 105 -17.63 -19.36 21.00
C ASN A 105 -17.59 -18.64 19.65
N LEU A 106 -18.62 -18.83 18.80
CA LEU A 106 -18.75 -18.11 17.54
C LEU A 106 -18.85 -16.60 17.74
N GLN A 107 -19.45 -16.15 18.85
CA GLN A 107 -19.54 -14.72 19.10
C GLN A 107 -18.17 -14.09 19.36
N HIS A 108 -17.25 -14.82 20.00
CA HIS A 108 -15.86 -14.38 20.11
C HIS A 108 -15.15 -14.33 18.74
N VAL A 109 -15.44 -15.30 17.87
CA VAL A 109 -14.95 -15.29 16.47
C VAL A 109 -15.51 -14.07 15.73
N ASN A 110 -16.81 -13.78 15.86
CA ASN A 110 -17.45 -12.63 15.21
C ASN A 110 -16.79 -11.31 15.60
N GLN A 111 -16.57 -11.08 16.90
CA GLN A 111 -15.87 -9.88 17.40
C GLN A 111 -14.48 -9.73 16.77
N THR A 112 -13.74 -10.84 16.65
CA THR A 112 -12.40 -10.83 16.03
C THR A 112 -12.46 -10.51 14.54
N LEU A 113 -13.46 -11.05 13.82
CA LEU A 113 -13.67 -10.78 12.40
C LEU A 113 -14.08 -9.31 12.16
N VAL A 114 -15.01 -8.78 12.96
CA VAL A 114 -15.42 -7.37 12.92
C VAL A 114 -14.23 -6.46 13.16
N SER A 115 -13.45 -6.71 14.22
CA SER A 115 -12.24 -5.92 14.50
C SER A 115 -11.23 -5.96 13.35
N SER A 116 -11.00 -7.14 12.77
CA SER A 116 -10.08 -7.31 11.63
C SER A 116 -10.58 -6.57 10.39
N LEU A 117 -11.88 -6.61 10.12
CA LEU A 117 -12.49 -5.95 8.97
C LEU A 117 -12.50 -4.43 9.14
N ILE A 118 -12.80 -3.91 10.34
CA ILE A 118 -12.69 -2.48 10.68
C ILE A 118 -11.27 -1.97 10.41
N ASN A 119 -10.25 -2.70 10.86
CA ASN A 119 -8.85 -2.32 10.64
C ASN A 119 -8.50 -2.36 9.15
N THR A 120 -8.96 -3.38 8.43
CA THR A 120 -8.75 -3.51 6.98
C THR A 120 -9.36 -2.32 6.24
N ILE A 121 -10.62 -2.00 6.51
CA ILE A 121 -11.32 -0.85 5.92
C ILE A 121 -10.58 0.45 6.22
N ARG A 122 -10.19 0.68 7.48
CA ARG A 122 -9.43 1.88 7.88
C ARG A 122 -8.14 2.04 7.08
N VAL A 123 -7.36 0.97 6.97
CA VAL A 123 -6.09 0.98 6.21
C VAL A 123 -6.36 1.23 4.73
N SER A 124 -7.33 0.54 4.12
CA SER A 124 -7.72 0.74 2.73
C SER A 124 -8.15 2.18 2.45
N ILE A 125 -8.99 2.77 3.31
CA ILE A 125 -9.41 4.17 3.18
C ILE A 125 -8.20 5.10 3.24
N ASN A 126 -7.31 4.94 4.22
CA ASN A 126 -6.11 5.77 4.36
C ASN A 126 -5.18 5.69 3.14
N GLN A 127 -5.10 4.51 2.51
CA GLN A 127 -4.26 4.24 1.35
C GLN A 127 -4.89 4.61 0.01
N MET A 128 -6.13 5.09 -0.02
CA MET A 128 -6.78 5.51 -1.27
C MET A 128 -5.96 6.55 -2.01
N GLU A 129 -5.80 6.34 -3.32
CA GLU A 129 -5.04 7.18 -4.24
C GLU A 129 -5.97 7.73 -5.32
N ALA A 130 -5.67 8.92 -5.85
CA ALA A 130 -6.53 9.56 -6.85
C ALA A 130 -6.67 8.70 -8.13
N LYS A 131 -5.57 8.14 -8.65
CA LYS A 131 -5.57 7.29 -9.85
C LYS A 131 -6.43 6.02 -9.77
N THR A 132 -6.57 5.43 -8.58
CA THR A 132 -7.31 4.18 -8.37
C THR A 132 -8.55 4.37 -7.50
N PHE A 133 -8.97 5.62 -7.28
CA PHE A 133 -9.95 6.00 -6.26
C PHE A 133 -11.24 5.19 -6.36
N HIS A 134 -11.91 5.21 -7.52
CA HIS A 134 -13.20 4.54 -7.69
C HIS A 134 -13.13 3.02 -7.59
N MET A 135 -12.00 2.41 -7.97
CA MET A 135 -11.79 0.97 -7.80
C MET A 135 -11.67 0.64 -6.31
N GLN A 136 -10.85 1.39 -5.57
CA GLN A 136 -10.66 1.22 -4.13
C GLN A 136 -11.96 1.53 -3.36
N GLU A 137 -12.70 2.56 -3.76
CA GLU A 137 -13.99 2.94 -3.19
C GLU A 137 -15.00 1.79 -3.30
N LYS A 138 -15.09 1.17 -4.47
CA LYS A 138 -15.98 0.00 -4.68
C LYS A 138 -15.59 -1.17 -3.79
N GLU A 139 -14.30 -1.46 -3.66
CA GLU A 139 -13.81 -2.54 -2.77
C GLU A 139 -14.09 -2.24 -1.30
N ILE A 140 -13.90 -0.99 -0.88
CA ILE A 140 -14.22 -0.52 0.48
C ILE A 140 -15.73 -0.65 0.74
N GLN A 141 -16.57 -0.28 -0.22
CA GLN A 141 -18.03 -0.42 -0.10
C GLN A 141 -18.46 -1.88 0.08
N GLN A 142 -17.87 -2.82 -0.66
CA GLN A 142 -18.11 -4.25 -0.47
C GLN A 142 -17.68 -4.72 0.93
N ASN A 143 -16.58 -4.19 1.46
CA ASN A 143 -16.15 -4.50 2.82
C ASN A 143 -17.14 -3.91 3.86
N PHE A 144 -17.71 -2.72 3.63
CA PHE A 144 -18.76 -2.16 4.47
C PHE A 144 -20.03 -3.03 4.48
N GLU A 145 -20.43 -3.58 3.33
CA GLU A 145 -21.57 -4.52 3.27
C GLU A 145 -21.32 -5.78 4.10
N LEU A 146 -20.11 -6.33 4.04
CA LEU A 146 -19.70 -7.47 4.89
C LEU A 146 -19.69 -7.09 6.37
N LEU A 147 -19.18 -5.90 6.69
CA LEU A 147 -19.13 -5.38 8.06
C LEU A 147 -20.54 -5.22 8.64
N ALA A 148 -21.48 -4.67 7.87
CA ALA A 148 -22.88 -4.52 8.29
C ALA A 148 -23.56 -5.87 8.54
N LYS A 149 -23.22 -6.91 7.78
CA LYS A 149 -23.70 -8.28 8.03
C LYS A 149 -23.16 -8.84 9.34
N LEU A 150 -21.85 -8.69 9.59
CA LEU A 150 -21.22 -9.16 10.83
C LEU A 150 -21.72 -8.38 12.06
N GLU A 151 -21.91 -7.07 11.93
CA GLU A 151 -22.43 -6.18 12.97
C GLU A 151 -23.80 -6.63 13.47
N LYS A 152 -24.70 -7.00 12.54
CA LYS A 152 -26.04 -7.53 12.87
C LYS A 152 -25.97 -8.83 13.67
N SER A 153 -24.92 -9.62 13.48
CA SER A 153 -24.68 -10.88 14.20
C SER A 153 -23.95 -10.70 15.53
N LEU A 154 -23.55 -9.47 15.90
CA LEU A 154 -22.90 -9.22 17.19
C LEU A 154 -23.92 -9.27 18.34
N ASP A 155 -23.49 -9.80 19.49
CA ASP A 155 -24.23 -9.77 20.75
C ASP A 155 -24.27 -8.36 21.38
N LYS A 156 -24.90 -8.27 22.55
CA LYS A 156 -25.01 -7.04 23.36
C LYS A 156 -23.90 -6.95 24.42
N SER A 157 -22.76 -7.62 24.21
CA SER A 157 -21.65 -7.46 25.15
C SER A 157 -21.00 -6.09 24.98
N LYS A 158 -20.37 -5.59 26.05
CA LYS A 158 -19.62 -4.34 26.05
C LYS A 158 -18.53 -4.29 24.96
N ALA A 159 -17.91 -5.44 24.65
CA ALA A 159 -16.91 -5.54 23.60
C ALA A 159 -17.52 -5.30 22.21
N SER A 160 -18.69 -5.88 21.95
CA SER A 160 -19.44 -5.69 20.71
C SER A 160 -19.97 -4.25 20.56
N GLU A 161 -20.43 -3.62 21.64
CA GLU A 161 -20.85 -2.21 21.63
C GLU A 161 -19.70 -1.28 21.25
N LYS A 162 -18.51 -1.48 21.83
CA LYS A 162 -17.31 -0.72 21.45
C LYS A 162 -16.96 -0.86 19.97
N LEU A 163 -17.10 -2.05 19.40
CA LEU A 163 -16.88 -2.26 17.96
C LEU A 163 -17.91 -1.51 17.11
N ARG A 164 -19.18 -1.47 17.54
CA ARG A 164 -20.24 -0.70 16.85
C ARG A 164 -19.95 0.79 16.83
N GLU A 165 -19.41 1.34 17.92
CA GLU A 165 -19.02 2.76 18.01
C GLU A 165 -17.90 3.15 17.02
N ASP A 166 -17.10 2.18 16.57
CA ASP A 166 -16.02 2.44 15.60
C ASP A 166 -16.51 2.43 14.14
N ILE A 167 -17.66 1.84 13.84
CA ILE A 167 -18.20 1.74 12.48
C ILE A 167 -18.53 3.13 11.89
N PRO A 168 -19.23 4.04 12.60
CA PRO A 168 -19.49 5.39 12.09
C PRO A 168 -18.21 6.18 11.76
N LYS A 169 -17.14 6.00 12.54
CA LYS A 169 -15.85 6.67 12.32
C LYS A 169 -15.23 6.28 10.98
N LEU A 170 -15.47 5.06 10.50
CA LEU A 170 -15.02 4.62 9.17
C LEU A 170 -15.80 5.32 8.06
N ASN A 171 -17.11 5.51 8.23
CA ASN A 171 -17.95 6.25 7.27
C ASN A 171 -17.50 7.70 7.19
N ASP A 172 -17.26 8.35 8.33
CA ASP A 172 -16.76 9.73 8.38
C ASP A 172 -15.41 9.85 7.67
N LEU A 173 -14.51 8.89 7.87
CA LEU A 173 -13.21 8.84 7.21
C LEU A 173 -13.33 8.66 5.69
N LEU A 174 -14.21 7.76 5.23
CA LEU A 174 -14.47 7.58 3.80
C LEU A 174 -15.08 8.83 3.18
N LEU A 175 -16.03 9.48 3.87
CA LEU A 175 -16.65 10.71 3.40
C LEU A 175 -15.64 11.85 3.30
N ALA A 176 -14.74 11.98 4.28
CA ALA A 176 -13.64 12.95 4.23
C ALA A 176 -12.74 12.70 3.01
N LYS A 177 -12.39 11.44 2.73
CA LYS A 177 -11.63 11.04 1.52
C LYS A 177 -12.37 11.36 0.22
N GLN A 178 -13.67 11.09 0.14
CA GLN A 178 -14.51 11.44 -1.01
C GLN A 178 -14.58 12.94 -1.25
N LYS A 179 -14.66 13.75 -0.19
CA LYS A 179 -14.64 15.22 -0.29
C LYS A 179 -13.28 15.75 -0.75
N ALA A 180 -12.19 15.14 -0.30
CA ALA A 180 -10.83 15.52 -0.69
C ALA A 180 -10.45 15.07 -2.11
N TYR A 181 -11.14 14.05 -2.66
CA TYR A 181 -10.80 13.44 -3.94
C TYR A 181 -10.61 14.43 -5.11
N PRO A 182 -11.49 15.42 -5.35
CA PRO A 182 -11.28 16.40 -6.42
C PRO A 182 -9.96 17.17 -6.28
N GLN A 183 -9.58 17.58 -5.06
CA GLN A 183 -8.32 18.27 -4.79
C GLN A 183 -7.12 17.31 -4.92
N MET A 184 -7.26 16.05 -4.53
CA MET A 184 -6.22 15.03 -4.75
C MET A 184 -5.94 14.83 -6.24
N VAL A 185 -6.97 14.83 -7.09
CA VAL A 185 -6.82 14.76 -8.55
C VAL A 185 -6.12 16.00 -9.09
N GLN A 186 -6.50 17.19 -8.63
CA GLN A 186 -5.83 18.43 -9.04
C GLN A 186 -4.35 18.45 -8.65
N LEU A 187 -4.03 18.03 -7.42
CA LEU A 187 -2.65 17.94 -6.96
C LEU A 187 -1.84 16.92 -7.80
N GLN A 188 -2.44 15.78 -8.14
CA GLN A 188 -1.79 14.80 -9.01
C GLN A 188 -1.50 15.38 -10.40
N LEU A 189 -2.47 16.03 -11.05
CA LEU A 189 -2.29 16.68 -12.35
C LEU A 189 -1.22 17.79 -12.29
N LYS A 190 -1.24 18.64 -11.25
CA LYS A 190 -0.21 19.65 -11.04
C LYS A 190 1.17 19.03 -10.85
N SER A 191 1.27 17.93 -10.11
CA SER A 191 2.53 17.21 -9.90
C SER A 191 3.07 16.62 -11.20
N GLU A 192 2.20 16.10 -12.07
CA GLU A 192 2.58 15.61 -13.42
C GLU A 192 3.12 16.73 -14.31
N VAL A 193 2.45 17.89 -14.31
CA VAL A 193 2.92 19.09 -15.02
C VAL A 193 4.25 19.56 -14.45
N PHE A 194 4.39 19.61 -13.13
CA PHE A 194 5.62 20.02 -12.47
C PHE A 194 6.80 19.10 -12.80
N VAL A 195 6.60 17.78 -12.77
CA VAL A 195 7.61 16.80 -13.20
C VAL A 195 8.01 17.00 -14.66
N THR A 196 7.06 17.34 -15.53
CA THR A 196 7.36 17.65 -16.94
C THR A 196 8.24 18.90 -17.04
N GLN A 197 7.94 19.94 -16.26
CA GLN A 197 8.78 21.13 -16.17
C GLN A 197 10.19 20.81 -15.65
N LEU A 198 10.33 19.96 -14.63
CA LEU A 198 11.64 19.52 -14.13
C LEU A 198 12.44 18.79 -15.23
N ARG A 199 11.78 17.99 -16.07
CA ARG A 199 12.41 17.33 -17.22
C ARG A 199 12.90 18.34 -18.24
N GLU A 200 12.09 19.35 -18.58
CA GLU A 200 12.47 20.41 -19.52
C GLU A 200 13.70 21.18 -19.03
N VAL A 201 13.71 21.57 -17.76
CA VAL A 201 14.85 22.28 -17.13
C VAL A 201 16.09 21.40 -17.09
N CYS A 202 15.95 20.12 -16.72
CA CYS A 202 17.05 19.16 -16.76
C CYS A 202 17.64 19.02 -18.17
N GLN A 203 16.78 18.93 -19.19
CA GLN A 203 17.21 18.80 -20.59
C GLN A 203 17.99 20.04 -21.05
N ALA A 204 17.46 21.24 -20.78
CA ALA A 204 18.12 22.50 -21.13
C ALA A 204 19.50 22.63 -20.44
N ASN A 205 19.57 22.35 -19.14
CA ASN A 205 20.83 22.34 -18.38
C ASN A 205 21.82 21.31 -18.92
N HIS A 206 21.35 20.10 -19.24
CA HIS A 206 22.21 19.05 -19.78
C HIS A 206 22.82 19.44 -21.13
N ASP A 207 22.02 20.03 -22.02
CA ASP A 207 22.48 20.46 -23.34
C ASP A 207 23.49 21.61 -23.26
N ASP A 208 23.35 22.52 -22.28
CA ASP A 208 24.31 23.61 -22.03
C ASP A 208 25.61 23.10 -21.40
N LEU A 209 25.50 22.28 -20.34
CA LEU A 209 26.66 21.71 -19.66
C LEU A 209 27.46 20.78 -20.57
N ASP A 210 26.81 20.01 -21.43
CA ASP A 210 27.51 19.11 -22.35
C ASP A 210 28.29 19.90 -23.41
N LYS A 211 27.76 21.03 -23.91
CA LYS A 211 28.50 21.94 -24.80
C LYS A 211 29.72 22.53 -24.10
N THR A 212 29.55 23.06 -22.88
CA THR A 212 30.63 23.71 -22.12
C THR A 212 31.72 22.71 -21.73
N ARG A 213 31.35 21.53 -21.22
CA ARG A 213 32.30 20.48 -20.83
C ARG A 213 33.04 19.91 -22.04
N ASN A 214 32.37 19.68 -23.17
CA ASN A 214 33.04 19.24 -24.39
C ASN A 214 33.98 20.30 -24.97
N ALA A 215 33.64 21.59 -24.86
CA ALA A 215 34.55 22.68 -25.21
C ALA A 215 35.80 22.68 -24.31
N ARG A 216 35.63 22.52 -22.99
CA ARG A 216 36.73 22.47 -22.03
C ARG A 216 37.64 21.25 -22.21
N LEU A 217 37.06 20.07 -22.46
CA LEU A 217 37.84 18.86 -22.78
C LEU A 217 38.68 19.05 -24.04
N ARG A 218 38.14 19.71 -25.08
CA ARG A 218 38.90 20.04 -26.30
C ARG A 218 40.02 21.05 -26.03
N GLU A 219 39.79 22.01 -25.15
CA GLU A 219 40.81 22.97 -24.72
C GLU A 219 41.96 22.27 -23.97
N LEU A 220 41.64 21.40 -23.01
CA LEU A 220 42.61 20.56 -22.30
C LEU A 220 43.40 19.67 -23.27
N ASP A 221 42.74 19.09 -24.28
CA ASP A 221 43.41 18.31 -25.34
C ASP A 221 44.35 19.16 -26.21
N ARG A 222 44.03 20.44 -26.46
CA ARG A 222 44.92 21.36 -27.18
C ARG A 222 46.13 21.73 -26.33
N LEU A 223 45.93 22.04 -25.05
CA LEU A 223 47.02 22.36 -24.10
C LEU A 223 48.01 21.20 -23.96
N ASP A 224 47.53 19.96 -23.87
CA ASP A 224 48.41 18.79 -23.81
C ASP A 224 49.15 18.52 -25.12
N ARG A 225 48.53 18.79 -26.29
CA ARG A 225 49.21 18.70 -27.60
C ARG A 225 50.26 19.78 -27.77
N GLU A 226 49.97 21.02 -27.39
CA GLU A 226 50.92 22.13 -27.45
C GLU A 226 52.10 21.87 -26.51
N ALA A 227 51.85 21.41 -25.28
CA ALA A 227 52.89 20.99 -24.34
C ALA A 227 53.72 19.79 -24.85
N GLY A 228 53.08 18.83 -25.54
CA GLY A 228 53.75 17.70 -26.19
C GLY A 228 54.65 18.10 -27.36
N ILE A 229 54.24 19.09 -28.16
CA ILE A 229 55.04 19.67 -29.26
C ILE A 229 56.26 20.42 -28.70
N THR A 230 56.11 21.19 -27.63
CA THR A 230 57.24 21.87 -26.95
C THR A 230 58.24 20.86 -26.37
N ARG A 231 57.76 19.71 -25.89
CA ARG A 231 58.60 18.63 -25.32
C ARG A 231 59.46 17.91 -26.37
N MET A 232 59.03 17.88 -27.64
CA MET A 232 59.79 17.30 -28.76
C MET A 232 60.93 18.23 -29.25
N MET A 233 60.84 19.53 -28.98
CA MET A 233 61.78 20.56 -29.43
C MET A 233 62.78 21.04 -28.36
N GLY A 234 62.61 20.68 -27.08
CA GLY A 234 63.44 21.23 -26.01
C GLY A 234 63.64 20.27 -24.84
N ASN A 235 64.83 19.66 -24.78
CA ASN A 235 65.31 18.91 -23.64
C ASN A 235 65.76 19.89 -22.53
N LEU A 236 64.85 20.68 -21.93
CA LEU A 236 65.07 21.44 -20.70
C LEU A 236 63.73 22.07 -20.27
N LEU A 237 63.17 21.68 -19.12
CA LEU A 237 62.42 22.50 -18.14
C LEU A 237 61.50 21.62 -17.28
N TRP A 238 61.94 21.40 -16.04
CA TRP A 238 61.36 20.58 -14.98
C TRP A 238 60.15 21.25 -14.25
N GLY A 239 59.22 21.86 -14.99
CA GLY A 239 58.03 22.54 -14.42
C GLY A 239 56.67 22.02 -14.87
N ILE A 240 56.63 21.02 -15.76
CA ILE A 240 55.41 20.65 -16.53
C ILE A 240 54.70 19.40 -15.95
N THR A 241 55.34 18.65 -15.05
CA THR A 241 54.71 17.48 -14.40
C THR A 241 53.53 17.87 -13.50
N ASN A 242 53.57 19.04 -12.85
CA ASN A 242 52.45 19.51 -12.03
C ASN A 242 51.24 19.92 -12.89
N LYS A 243 51.47 20.60 -14.03
CA LYS A 243 50.38 21.00 -14.93
C LYS A 243 49.70 19.80 -15.61
N VAL A 244 50.45 18.77 -15.98
CA VAL A 244 49.88 17.53 -16.57
C VAL A 244 49.09 16.71 -15.54
N GLY A 245 49.51 16.72 -14.26
CA GLY A 245 48.70 16.16 -13.17
C GLY A 245 47.38 16.91 -12.98
N LEU A 246 47.45 18.25 -12.91
CA LEU A 246 46.28 19.13 -12.81
C LEU A 246 45.29 18.96 -13.98
N THR A 247 45.77 18.85 -15.22
CA THR A 247 44.89 18.64 -16.39
C THR A 247 44.27 17.23 -16.41
N THR A 248 44.95 16.23 -15.86
CA THR A 248 44.43 14.85 -15.76
C THR A 248 43.35 14.76 -14.68
N ASP A 249 43.55 15.42 -13.55
CA ASP A 249 42.58 15.47 -12.45
C ASP A 249 41.31 16.24 -12.86
N GLU A 250 41.46 17.37 -13.57
CA GLU A 250 40.33 18.14 -14.11
C GLU A 250 39.50 17.31 -15.12
N ARG A 251 40.15 16.53 -15.99
CA ARG A 251 39.45 15.62 -16.93
C ARG A 251 38.66 14.53 -16.18
N LEU A 252 39.24 13.95 -15.15
CA LEU A 252 38.58 12.91 -14.36
C LEU A 252 37.36 13.48 -13.62
N GLU A 253 37.48 14.68 -13.08
CA GLU A 253 36.37 15.40 -12.43
C GLU A 253 35.25 15.70 -13.43
N ILE A 254 35.56 16.25 -14.61
CA ILE A 254 34.58 16.54 -15.67
C ILE A 254 33.84 15.26 -16.08
N ARG A 255 34.54 14.15 -16.30
CA ARG A 255 33.91 12.87 -16.69
C ARG A 255 33.03 12.31 -15.57
N THR A 256 33.47 12.41 -14.33
CA THR A 256 32.70 11.94 -13.17
C THR A 256 31.39 12.73 -13.04
N LYS A 257 31.45 14.06 -13.21
CA LYS A 257 30.28 14.94 -13.24
C LYS A 257 29.37 14.72 -14.44
N GLN A 258 29.90 14.35 -15.61
CA GLN A 258 29.09 13.92 -16.76
C GLN A 258 28.33 12.63 -16.45
N GLN A 259 28.98 11.67 -15.80
CA GLN A 259 28.35 10.39 -15.44
C GLN A 259 27.25 10.55 -14.39
N SER A 260 27.46 11.39 -13.36
CA SER A 260 26.42 11.67 -12.35
C SER A 260 25.20 12.36 -12.98
N LEU A 261 25.44 13.37 -13.83
CA LEU A 261 24.38 14.09 -14.54
C LEU A 261 23.59 13.18 -15.49
N ALA A 262 24.28 12.27 -16.20
CA ALA A 262 23.63 11.29 -17.07
C ALA A 262 22.76 10.29 -16.28
N ARG A 263 23.23 9.84 -15.10
CA ARG A 263 22.42 9.00 -14.20
C ARG A 263 21.17 9.73 -13.71
N PHE A 264 21.33 10.97 -13.25
CA PHE A 264 20.20 11.81 -12.81
C PHE A 264 19.17 11.98 -13.91
N LYS A 265 19.61 12.32 -15.13
CA LYS A 265 18.75 12.44 -16.32
C LYS A 265 18.02 11.13 -16.60
N ASN A 266 18.73 9.99 -16.65
CA ASN A 266 18.10 8.70 -16.90
C ASN A 266 17.03 8.33 -15.85
N GLU A 267 17.25 8.69 -14.58
CA GLU A 267 16.26 8.50 -13.52
C GLU A 267 15.03 9.40 -13.71
N LEU A 268 15.23 10.69 -14.02
CA LEU A 268 14.15 11.66 -14.21
C LEU A 268 13.28 11.37 -15.45
N PHE A 269 13.90 10.84 -16.50
CA PHE A 269 13.27 10.48 -17.77
C PHE A 269 12.82 9.02 -17.84
N ASN A 270 12.86 8.28 -16.73
CA ASN A 270 12.40 6.89 -16.69
C ASN A 270 10.88 6.81 -16.87
N ASP A 271 10.45 6.37 -18.06
CA ASP A 271 9.05 6.19 -18.45
C ASP A 271 8.38 4.95 -17.84
N LYS A 272 9.18 4.06 -17.22
CA LYS A 272 8.67 2.82 -16.59
C LYS A 272 8.09 3.04 -15.20
N ILE A 273 8.25 4.23 -14.62
CA ILE A 273 7.73 4.58 -13.29
C ILE A 273 6.70 5.70 -13.41
N ASP A 274 5.72 5.69 -12.53
CA ASP A 274 4.73 6.77 -12.46
C ASP A 274 5.28 8.01 -11.72
N THR A 275 4.51 9.09 -11.78
CA THR A 275 4.86 10.39 -11.18
C THR A 275 5.08 10.29 -9.67
N ASP A 276 4.24 9.54 -8.96
CA ASP A 276 4.36 9.36 -7.51
C ASP A 276 5.70 8.70 -7.14
N GLN A 277 6.05 7.62 -7.86
CA GLN A 277 7.30 6.89 -7.64
C GLN A 277 8.52 7.74 -8.02
N LEU A 278 8.40 8.56 -9.07
CA LEU A 278 9.45 9.49 -9.47
C LEU A 278 9.66 10.58 -8.41
N ILE A 279 8.60 11.20 -7.91
CA ILE A 279 8.65 12.18 -6.81
C ILE A 279 9.31 11.55 -5.59
N LEU A 280 8.95 10.32 -5.21
CA LEU A 280 9.54 9.61 -4.09
C LEU A 280 11.03 9.30 -4.30
N ASN A 281 11.47 9.06 -5.54
CA ASN A 281 12.89 8.88 -5.86
C ASN A 281 13.65 10.21 -5.79
N LEU A 282 13.08 11.30 -6.29
CA LEU A 282 13.67 12.64 -6.24
C LEU A 282 13.74 13.17 -4.81
N ALA A 283 12.74 12.90 -3.96
CA ALA A 283 12.73 13.29 -2.55
C ALA A 283 13.88 12.65 -1.75
N LYS A 284 14.41 11.50 -2.19
CA LYS A 284 15.57 10.84 -1.54
C LYS A 284 16.91 11.46 -1.93
N LYS A 285 16.94 12.33 -2.95
CA LYS A 285 18.16 13.02 -3.39
C LYS A 285 18.48 14.16 -2.44
N ARG A 286 19.77 14.43 -2.25
CA ARG A 286 20.21 15.62 -1.51
C ARG A 286 19.94 16.88 -2.34
N PRO A 287 19.74 18.05 -1.70
CA PRO A 287 19.62 19.33 -2.41
C PRO A 287 20.76 19.56 -3.42
N ALA A 288 22.01 19.22 -3.08
CA ALA A 288 23.14 19.36 -4.00
C ALA A 288 23.01 18.50 -5.28
N GLU A 289 22.40 17.32 -5.19
CA GLU A 289 22.17 16.46 -6.36
C GLU A 289 21.05 17.01 -7.25
N LEU A 290 20.01 17.60 -6.65
CA LEU A 290 18.94 18.30 -7.37
C LEU A 290 19.47 19.57 -8.05
N GLN A 291 20.31 20.32 -7.34
CA GLN A 291 20.97 21.53 -7.85
C GLN A 291 21.81 21.22 -9.10
N GLU A 292 22.72 20.25 -9.01
CA GLU A 292 23.58 19.85 -10.13
C GLU A 292 22.78 19.23 -11.28
N GLY A 293 21.82 18.35 -10.95
CA GLY A 293 20.99 17.64 -11.92
C GLY A 293 20.09 18.55 -12.76
N LEU A 294 19.54 19.60 -12.14
CA LEU A 294 18.60 20.53 -12.76
C LEU A 294 19.24 21.85 -13.20
N GLY A 295 20.43 22.21 -12.71
CA GLY A 295 21.06 23.49 -13.04
C GLY A 295 20.33 24.69 -12.43
N ILE A 296 19.87 24.53 -11.19
CA ILE A 296 19.12 25.55 -10.44
C ILE A 296 19.96 26.11 -9.29
N SER A 297 19.54 27.23 -8.72
CA SER A 297 20.19 27.81 -7.54
C SER A 297 20.15 26.86 -6.33
N ALA A 298 21.08 27.02 -5.39
CA ALA A 298 21.11 26.22 -4.15
C ALA A 298 19.82 26.40 -3.32
N ASP A 299 19.30 27.63 -3.25
CA ASP A 299 18.05 27.94 -2.54
C ASP A 299 16.86 27.24 -3.21
N ASN A 300 16.76 27.30 -4.55
CA ASN A 300 15.69 26.61 -5.28
C ASN A 300 15.79 25.08 -5.14
N ALA A 301 17.00 24.53 -5.04
CA ALA A 301 17.20 23.09 -4.82
C ALA A 301 16.79 22.65 -3.42
N MET A 302 16.98 23.50 -2.40
CA MET A 302 16.48 23.26 -1.06
C MET A 302 14.95 23.31 -1.01
N ASP A 303 14.35 24.37 -1.58
CA ASP A 303 12.89 24.51 -1.70
C ASP A 303 12.27 23.30 -2.43
N LEU A 304 12.91 22.85 -3.52
CA LEU A 304 12.51 21.65 -4.26
C LEU A 304 12.58 20.39 -3.42
N HIS A 305 13.65 20.19 -2.65
CA HIS A 305 13.80 19.03 -1.79
C HIS A 305 12.68 18.95 -0.73
N LEU A 306 12.35 20.09 -0.12
CA LEU A 306 11.26 20.19 0.86
C LEU A 306 9.92 19.87 0.21
N LEU A 307 9.61 20.50 -0.94
CA LEU A 307 8.38 20.24 -1.68
C LEU A 307 8.25 18.76 -2.07
N LEU A 308 9.30 18.15 -2.62
CA LEU A 308 9.27 16.74 -3.01
C LEU A 308 9.04 15.81 -1.81
N THR A 309 9.59 16.15 -0.65
CA THR A 309 9.38 15.41 0.59
C THR A 309 7.92 15.49 1.06
N GLU A 310 7.32 16.68 0.96
CA GLU A 310 5.90 16.88 1.27
C GLU A 310 4.99 16.14 0.29
N LEU A 311 5.25 16.26 -1.02
CA LEU A 311 4.49 15.58 -2.08
C LEU A 311 4.59 14.05 -1.96
N ALA A 312 5.72 13.51 -1.50
CA ALA A 312 5.87 12.08 -1.24
C ALA A 312 5.00 11.58 -0.07
N GLY A 313 4.61 12.46 0.85
CA GLY A 313 3.67 12.13 1.93
C GLY A 313 2.23 12.11 1.43
N LYS A 314 1.40 11.15 1.86
CA LYS A 314 -0.04 11.14 1.54
C LYS A 314 -0.80 12.04 2.50
N THR A 315 -1.71 12.87 1.99
CA THR A 315 -2.62 13.69 2.81
C THR A 315 -4.05 13.69 2.27
N THR A 316 -4.99 14.05 3.15
CA THR A 316 -6.40 14.34 2.84
C THR A 316 -6.86 15.65 3.43
N SER A 317 -5.98 16.38 4.11
CA SER A 317 -6.34 17.67 4.67
C SER A 317 -6.51 18.66 3.51
N PRO A 318 -7.68 19.30 3.35
CA PRO A 318 -7.89 20.28 2.29
C PRO A 318 -6.86 21.41 2.35
N ASP A 319 -6.50 21.85 3.55
CA ASP A 319 -5.51 22.91 3.76
C ASP A 319 -4.12 22.46 3.31
N GLU A 320 -3.70 21.24 3.68
CA GLU A 320 -2.40 20.71 3.24
C GLU A 320 -2.35 20.44 1.73
N LEU A 321 -3.47 20.00 1.13
CA LEU A 321 -3.56 19.82 -0.32
C LEU A 321 -3.39 21.16 -1.04
N GLU A 322 -4.05 22.21 -0.55
CA GLU A 322 -3.96 23.57 -1.11
C GLU A 322 -2.54 24.14 -0.94
N GLU A 323 -1.94 24.01 0.25
CA GLU A 323 -0.57 24.46 0.52
C GLU A 323 0.44 23.81 -0.44
N ARG A 324 0.33 22.50 -0.68
CA ARG A 324 1.20 21.79 -1.62
C ARG A 324 0.99 22.25 -3.06
N MET A 325 -0.25 22.47 -3.48
CA MET A 325 -0.54 22.99 -4.81
C MET A 325 0.04 24.39 -5.01
N LYS A 326 -0.03 25.25 -3.98
CA LYS A 326 0.58 26.58 -4.00
C LYS A 326 2.10 26.51 -4.00
N ALA A 327 2.70 25.62 -3.22
CA ALA A 327 4.14 25.41 -3.20
C ALA A 327 4.67 24.92 -4.57
N ILE A 328 3.90 24.08 -5.27
CA ILE A 328 4.18 23.75 -6.69
C ILE A 328 4.17 25.01 -7.55
N ASP A 329 3.11 25.82 -7.49
CA ASP A 329 3.00 27.04 -8.32
C ASP A 329 4.17 28.01 -8.05
N ASP A 330 4.45 28.29 -6.76
CA ASP A 330 5.51 29.19 -6.33
C ASP A 330 6.88 28.73 -6.84
N LEU A 331 7.21 27.44 -6.68
CA LEU A 331 8.49 26.90 -7.14
C LEU A 331 8.58 26.77 -8.66
N SER A 332 7.46 26.45 -9.33
CA SER A 332 7.39 26.40 -10.80
C SER A 332 7.80 27.73 -11.42
N THR A 333 7.42 28.87 -10.82
CA THR A 333 7.81 30.20 -11.33
C THR A 333 9.30 30.51 -11.13
N LYS A 334 9.94 29.92 -10.12
CA LYS A 334 11.37 30.10 -9.80
C LYS A 334 12.26 29.22 -10.67
N ILE A 335 11.87 27.97 -10.90
CA ILE A 335 12.66 26.96 -11.64
C ILE A 335 12.48 27.08 -13.16
N GLY A 336 11.35 27.59 -13.65
CA GLY A 336 11.08 27.76 -15.09
C GLY A 336 11.83 28.89 -15.81
N ARG A 337 12.81 29.52 -15.14
CA ARG A 337 13.70 30.52 -15.76
C ARG A 337 14.92 29.80 -16.37
N GLU A 338 15.55 30.43 -17.37
CA GLU A 338 16.75 29.89 -18.02
C GLU A 338 17.75 29.31 -16.99
N PRO A 339 18.46 28.20 -17.32
CA PRO A 339 19.39 27.57 -16.39
C PRO A 339 20.36 28.61 -15.82
N GLU A 340 20.43 28.75 -14.49
CA GLU A 340 21.43 29.61 -13.89
C GLU A 340 22.79 29.00 -14.16
N HIS A 341 23.64 29.71 -14.90
CA HIS A 341 24.98 29.25 -15.25
C HIS A 341 25.73 28.85 -13.97
N LEU A 342 25.87 27.55 -13.75
CA LEU A 342 26.72 27.00 -12.70
C LEU A 342 28.17 27.38 -13.05
N LYS A 343 28.66 28.44 -12.39
CA LYS A 343 30.07 28.84 -12.48
C LYS A 343 30.90 27.68 -11.93
N PHE A 344 31.76 27.12 -12.78
CA PHE A 344 32.87 26.31 -12.30
C PHE A 344 33.74 27.24 -11.45
N VAL A 345 33.79 26.98 -10.14
CA VAL A 345 34.77 27.61 -9.27
C VAL A 345 36.13 27.11 -9.73
N MET A 346 36.91 27.99 -10.37
CA MET A 346 38.35 27.77 -10.48
C MET A 346 38.85 27.64 -9.05
N VAL A 347 39.57 26.56 -8.76
CA VAL A 347 40.43 26.51 -7.58
C VAL A 347 41.43 27.64 -7.77
N GLU A 348 41.16 28.80 -7.17
CA GLU A 348 42.15 29.86 -7.05
C GLU A 348 43.30 29.28 -6.24
N GLU A 349 44.50 29.28 -6.85
CA GLU A 349 45.73 28.96 -6.16
C GLU A 349 45.87 29.92 -4.97
N ASP A 350 45.93 29.33 -3.79
CA ASP A 350 46.20 29.99 -2.52
C ASP A 350 47.63 30.60 -2.58
N GLU A 351 47.75 31.86 -3.01
CA GLU A 351 49.00 32.65 -2.98
C GLU A 351 49.40 33.05 -1.55
N SER A 352 49.14 32.22 -0.54
CA SER A 352 49.54 32.46 0.84
C SER A 352 50.73 31.59 1.29
N ASN A 353 51.80 31.49 0.48
CA ASN A 353 53.11 31.13 1.04
C ASN A 353 54.31 31.45 0.14
N LYS A 354 54.95 32.61 0.37
CA LYS A 354 56.38 32.72 0.74
C LYS A 354 56.84 34.17 0.87
N LYS A 355 57.06 34.58 2.12
CA LYS A 355 57.92 35.72 2.48
C LYS A 355 59.41 35.35 2.27
N THR A 356 60.21 36.38 1.95
CA THR A 356 61.70 36.54 2.07
C THR A 356 62.57 35.74 1.07
N MET A 357 63.64 36.26 0.44
CA MET A 357 64.66 37.31 0.73
C MET A 357 65.10 38.03 -0.57
N GLY A 358 65.53 39.31 -0.55
CA GLY A 358 66.96 39.74 -0.64
C GLY A 358 67.62 39.37 -1.98
N PHE A 359 68.00 40.28 -2.89
CA PHE A 359 68.73 41.55 -2.78
C PHE A 359 68.18 42.65 -3.70
#